data_AF-A0A1S6J108-F1
#
_entry.id   AF-A0A1S6J108-F1
#
_cell.length_a   1.000
_cell.length_b   1.000
_cell.length_c   1.000
_cell.angle_alpha   90.00
_cell.angle_beta   90.00
_cell.angle_gamma   90.00
#
_symmetry.space_group_name_H-M   'P 1'
#
loop_
_entity.id
_entity.type
_entity.pdbx_description
1 polymer ?
#
loop_
_entity_poly.entity_id
_entity_poly.type
_entity_poly.pdbx_seq_one_letter_code
_entity_poly.pdbx_strand_id
1 'polypeptide(L)'
;MHVVKFGEGYEQRRSSGLNSDLKIYEVTIKVSRDDAYALEAFLSRHGGVSAFLWTPPYVHRQIRVVCRKWKSKVGMLNTDFTATFNQVIY
;
A
#
# COMPACT_ATOMS: atom_id res chain seq x y z
N MET A 1 -16.11 -11.73 -20.42
CA MET A 1 -15.46 -10.45 -20.09
C MET A 1 -16.25 -9.83 -18.94
N HIS A 2 -15.73 -9.85 -17.72
CA HIS A 2 -16.35 -9.21 -16.56
C HIS A 2 -15.26 -8.46 -15.80
N VAL A 3 -15.13 -7.18 -16.10
CA VAL A 3 -14.22 -6.27 -15.40
C VAL A 3 -14.91 -5.89 -14.09
N VAL A 4 -14.46 -6.50 -13.01
CA VAL A 4 -14.82 -6.05 -11.66
C VAL A 4 -13.90 -4.86 -11.34
N LYS A 5 -14.42 -3.64 -11.49
CA LYS A 5 -13.70 -2.40 -11.16
C LYS A 5 -13.60 -2.22 -9.64
N PHE A 6 -12.64 -2.87 -9.00
CA PHE A 6 -12.12 -2.45 -7.70
C PHE A 6 -10.67 -2.00 -7.92
N GLY A 7 -10.49 -0.69 -8.15
CA GLY A 7 -9.21 0.02 -8.01
C GLY A 7 -7.98 -0.70 -8.56
N GLU A 8 -7.87 -0.77 -9.89
CA GLU A 8 -6.69 -1.27 -10.61
C GLU A 8 -5.46 -0.40 -10.27
N GLY A 9 -4.64 -0.86 -9.34
CA GLY A 9 -3.38 -0.20 -8.99
C GLY A 9 -2.29 -1.16 -8.52
N TYR A 10 -2.45 -2.46 -8.73
CA TYR A 10 -1.42 -3.43 -8.34
C TYR A 10 -0.53 -3.77 -9.53
N GLU A 11 0.43 -2.89 -9.82
CA GLU A 11 1.53 -3.22 -10.73
C GLU A 11 2.54 -4.11 -9.98
N GLN A 12 2.46 -5.43 -10.17
CA GLN A 12 3.50 -6.34 -9.69
C GLN A 12 4.73 -6.25 -10.61
N ARG A 13 5.63 -5.28 -10.37
CA ARG A 13 6.93 -5.27 -11.05
C ARG A 13 7.86 -6.30 -10.42
N ARG A 14 8.00 -7.45 -11.07
CA ARG A 14 9.06 -8.43 -10.82
C ARG A 14 10.35 -7.89 -11.42
N SER A 15 11.20 -7.22 -10.64
CA SER A 15 12.56 -6.89 -11.08
C SER A 15 13.48 -8.10 -10.84
N SER A 16 13.87 -8.74 -11.94
CA SER A 16 14.91 -9.77 -11.98
C SER A 16 16.21 -9.23 -11.39
N GLY A 17 16.72 -9.88 -10.35
CA GLY A 17 18.01 -9.56 -9.75
C GLY A 17 18.24 -10.38 -8.49
N LEU A 18 19.25 -11.26 -8.53
CA LEU A 18 19.74 -12.02 -7.39
C LEU A 18 20.04 -11.09 -6.20
N ASN A 19 19.08 -10.92 -5.28
CA ASN A 19 19.21 -10.65 -3.84
C ASN A 19 17.82 -10.33 -3.28
N SER A 20 17.15 -11.35 -2.70
CA SER A 20 15.85 -11.31 -2.02
C SER A 20 14.64 -10.84 -2.86
N ASP A 21 13.72 -11.76 -3.17
CA ASP A 21 12.39 -11.52 -3.81
C ASP A 21 11.47 -10.66 -2.93
N LEU A 22 11.89 -9.45 -2.56
CA LEU A 22 11.08 -8.50 -1.80
C LEU A 22 10.03 -7.94 -2.75
N LYS A 23 8.80 -8.43 -2.59
CA LYS A 23 7.67 -7.97 -3.40
C LYS A 23 7.34 -6.52 -3.06
N ILE A 24 7.20 -5.71 -4.10
CA ILE A 24 6.72 -4.34 -4.00
C ILE A 24 5.22 -4.37 -4.29
N TYR A 25 4.46 -3.69 -3.44
CA TYR A 25 3.02 -3.59 -3.53
C TYR A 25 2.62 -2.13 -3.68
N GLU A 26 2.07 -1.77 -4.83
CA GLU A 26 1.40 -0.48 -4.99
C GLU A 26 -0.06 -0.63 -4.54
N VAL A 27 -0.43 0.14 -3.51
CA VAL A 27 -1.74 0.05 -2.88
C VAL A 27 -2.41 1.41 -2.97
N THR A 28 -3.60 1.43 -3.54
CA THR A 28 -4.46 2.61 -3.55
C THR A 28 -5.61 2.40 -2.58
N ILE A 29 -5.67 3.23 -1.55
CA ILE A 29 -6.65 3.17 -0.47
C ILE A 29 -7.55 4.38 -0.62
N LYS A 30 -8.85 4.16 -0.80
CA LYS A 30 -9.85 5.24 -0.84
C LYS A 30 -10.56 5.29 0.50
N VAL A 31 -10.51 6.43 1.15
CA VAL A 31 -11.18 6.66 2.45
C VAL A 31 -11.99 7.94 2.39
N SER A 32 -13.03 8.01 3.21
CA SER A 32 -13.78 9.25 3.41
C SER A 32 -12.89 10.30 4.08
N ARG A 33 -13.29 11.57 4.00
CA ARG A 33 -12.49 12.69 4.55
C ARG A 33 -12.17 12.56 6.04
N ASP A 34 -13.10 12.02 6.82
CA ASP A 34 -12.92 11.82 8.26
C ASP A 34 -11.79 10.80 8.54
N ASP A 35 -11.86 9.63 7.90
CA ASP A 35 -10.84 8.58 7.98
C ASP A 35 -9.51 8.94 7.31
N ALA A 36 -9.50 9.90 6.38
CA ALA A 36 -8.29 10.32 5.68
C ALA A 36 -7.21 10.82 6.64
N TYR A 37 -7.61 11.56 7.68
CA TYR A 37 -6.68 12.06 8.69
C TYR A 37 -6.07 10.91 9.51
N ALA A 38 -6.90 9.95 9.92
CA ALA A 38 -6.44 8.77 10.66
C ALA A 38 -5.48 7.92 9.82
N LEU A 39 -5.78 7.72 8.54
CA LEU A 39 -4.93 6.97 7.61
C LEU A 39 -3.59 7.68 7.35
N GLU A 40 -3.62 8.99 7.13
CA GLU A 40 -2.40 9.78 6.96
C GLU A 40 -1.52 9.76 8.20
N ALA A 41 -2.11 9.92 9.39
CA ALA A 41 -1.39 9.82 10.66
C ALA A 41 -0.77 8.43 10.86
N PHE A 42 -1.48 7.37 10.49
CA PHE A 42 -0.96 6.00 10.52
C PHE A 42 0.23 5.84 9.56
N LEU A 43 0.08 6.24 8.30
CA LEU A 43 1.14 6.16 7.30
C LEU A 43 2.35 7.01 7.70
N SER A 44 2.14 8.19 8.27
CA SER A 44 3.20 9.07 8.77
C SER A 44 3.95 8.46 9.95
N ARG A 45 3.24 7.87 10.91
CA ARG A 45 3.84 7.16 12.05
C ARG A 45 4.71 5.98 11.62
N HIS A 46 4.32 5.28 10.55
CA HIS A 46 5.06 4.14 10.00
C HIS A 46 6.02 4.52 8.86
N GLY A 47 5.97 5.77 8.39
CA GLY A 47 6.47 6.30 7.12
C GLY A 47 7.98 6.49 7.03
N GLY A 48 8.77 5.51 7.46
CA GLY A 48 10.22 5.54 7.27
C GLY A 48 11.03 4.68 8.24
N VAL A 49 10.45 4.29 9.38
CA VAL A 49 11.22 3.62 10.46
C VAL A 49 10.61 2.29 10.88
N SER A 50 9.29 2.12 10.77
CA SER A 50 8.61 0.93 11.32
C SER A 50 7.92 0.11 10.23
N ALA A 51 8.44 -1.09 9.97
CA ALA A 51 7.72 -2.09 9.22
C ALA A 51 6.45 -2.51 9.98
N PHE A 52 5.32 -2.55 9.29
CA PHE A 52 4.04 -2.98 9.84
C PHE A 52 3.58 -4.27 9.17
N LEU A 53 2.68 -4.96 9.86
CA LEU A 53 2.09 -6.19 9.37
C LEU A 53 0.90 -5.84 8.48
N TRP A 54 0.92 -6.32 7.25
CA TRP A 54 -0.11 -6.07 6.26
C TRP A 54 -0.47 -7.38 5.55
N THR A 55 -1.76 -7.60 5.36
CA THR A 55 -2.28 -8.80 4.69
C THR A 55 -2.79 -8.38 3.31
N PRO A 56 -2.13 -8.81 2.22
CA PRO A 56 -2.59 -8.50 0.87
C PRO A 56 -3.93 -9.18 0.61
N PRO A 57 -4.83 -8.55 -0.18
CA PRO A 57 -6.17 -9.10 -0.43
C PRO A 57 -6.16 -10.49 -1.11
N TYR A 58 -5.10 -10.82 -1.86
CA TYR A 58 -4.94 -12.10 -2.56
C TYR A 58 -4.04 -13.10 -1.83
N VAL A 59 -3.49 -12.72 -0.68
CA VAL A 59 -2.55 -13.54 0.07
C VAL A 59 -3.11 -13.70 1.48
N HIS A 60 -3.55 -14.91 1.83
CA HIS A 60 -4.00 -15.25 3.19
C HIS A 60 -2.86 -15.34 4.22
N ARG A 61 -1.77 -14.61 3.97
CA ARG A 61 -0.59 -14.57 4.83
C ARG A 61 -0.23 -13.12 5.09
N GLN A 62 -0.12 -12.80 6.36
CA GLN A 62 0.36 -11.52 6.83
C GLN A 62 1.85 -11.39 6.51
N ILE A 63 2.22 -10.32 5.82
CA ILE A 63 3.60 -10.00 5.47
C ILE A 63 4.02 -8.72 6.19
N ARG A 64 5.33 -8.59 6.47
CA ARG A 64 5.88 -7.32 6.96
C ARG A 64 6.19 -6.45 5.76
N VAL A 65 5.63 -5.25 5.75
CA VAL A 65 5.88 -4.25 4.72
C VAL A 65 6.32 -2.94 5.35
N VAL A 66 7.12 -2.18 4.60
CA VAL A 66 7.47 -0.81 4.93
C VAL A 66 6.90 0.12 3.87
N CYS A 67 6.21 1.16 4.32
CA CYS A 67 5.80 2.28 3.49
C CYS A 67 6.82 3.41 3.69
N ARG A 68 7.58 3.77 2.65
CA ARG A 68 8.50 4.93 2.73
C ARG A 68 7.93 6.16 2.05
N LYS A 69 7.00 5.96 1.12
CA LYS A 69 6.41 7.01 0.31
C LYS A 69 4.95 6.69 0.08
N TRP A 70 4.12 7.68 0.32
CA TRP A 70 2.72 7.69 -0.06
C TRP A 70 2.38 9.02 -0.74
N LYS A 71 1.34 9.01 -1.55
CA LYS A 71 0.74 10.18 -2.18
C LYS A 71 -0.70 10.25 -1.72
N SER A 72 -1.15 11.40 -1.26
CA SER A 72 -2.56 11.66 -0.98
C SER A 72 -3.14 12.54 -2.09
N LYS A 73 -4.34 12.19 -2.54
CA LYS A 73 -5.14 12.97 -3.48
C LYS A 73 -6.48 13.23 -2.83
N VAL A 74 -6.65 14.45 -2.33
CA VAL A 74 -7.89 14.87 -1.69
C VAL A 74 -8.91 15.18 -2.79
N GLY A 75 -9.95 14.36 -2.87
CA GLY A 75 -11.12 14.61 -3.69
C GLY A 75 -12.20 15.38 -2.94
N MET A 76 -13.34 15.58 -3.61
CA MET A 76 -14.45 16.39 -3.08
C MET A 76 -15.20 15.68 -1.93
N LEU A 77 -15.30 14.36 -1.98
CA LEU A 77 -15.99 13.53 -0.98
C LEU A 77 -15.06 12.50 -0.30
N ASN A 78 -14.02 12.04 -1.01
CA ASN A 78 -13.10 11.01 -0.56
C ASN A 78 -11.66 11.44 -0.83
N THR A 79 -10.73 10.85 -0.09
CA THR A 79 -9.29 11.01 -0.30
C THR A 79 -8.70 9.68 -0.76
N ASP A 80 -8.01 9.70 -1.90
CA ASP A 80 -7.27 8.55 -2.42
C ASP A 80 -5.81 8.62 -1.91
N PHE A 81 -5.35 7.56 -1.27
CA PHE A 81 -3.96 7.40 -0.83
C PHE A 81 -3.28 6.32 -1.66
N THR A 82 -2.27 6.68 -2.44
CA THR A 82 -1.43 5.74 -3.18
C THR A 82 -0.12 5.56 -2.43
N ALA A 83 0.09 4.38 -1.85
CA ALA A 83 1.28 4.05 -1.07
C ALA A 83 2.05 2.88 -1.71
N THR A 84 3.38 2.93 -1.59
CA THR A 84 4.26 1.86 -2.06
C THR A 84 4.78 1.06 -0.87
N PHE A 85 4.25 -0.14 -0.69
CA PHE A 85 4.61 -1.07 0.36
C PHE A 85 5.71 -2.02 -0.14
N ASN A 86 6.87 -1.95 0.49
CA ASN A 86 7.98 -2.84 0.17
C ASN A 86 8.00 -3.96 1.20
N GLN A 87 7.87 -5.21 0.76
CA GLN A 87 8.01 -6.34 1.67
C GLN A 87 9.42 -6.36 2.25
N VAL A 88 9.53 -6.70 3.54
CA VAL A 88 10.81 -6.92 4.22
C VAL A 88 10.78 -8.30 4.87
N ILE A 89 11.84 -9.06 4.66
CA ILE A 89 12.08 -10.36 5.31
C ILE A 89 13.28 -10.10 6.23
N TYR A 90 13.09 -10.28 7.53
CA TYR A 90 14.18 -10.26 8.51
C TYR A 90 14.60 -11.68 8.82
#